data_AF-A0A1W4X4S2-F1
#
_entry.id   AF-A0A1W4X4S2-F1
#
_cell.length_a   1.000
_cell.length_b   1.000
_cell.length_c   1.000
_cell.angle_alpha   90.00
_cell.angle_beta   90.00
_cell.angle_gamma   90.00
#
_symmetry.space_group_name_H-M   'P 1'
#
loop_
_entity.id
_entity.type
_entity.pdbx_description
1 polymer ?
#
loop_
_entity_poly.entity_id
_entity_poly.type
_entity_poly.pdbx_seq_one_letter_code
_entity_poly.pdbx_strand_id
1 'polypeptide(L)'
;MRFMRTTIIVFFIASWILLFIYLILFGRIVKTDSNNLVAEKLKTLENDIYQQFQWNKKIITSLKNAMVTIPSIEENVIAEEKQSSKKTVIAVLVIACNRVTVSRCLDQLLKHRPNSDQFPIIVSQDCGHQETMDTIMKYGSQVTLIQQPDQSDIEVPPKEKKFKGYFKIARHYGWALNQTFFSLNYDNVVIVEDDLDIAPDFFEYFLGTLPLLINDPSLWCVSAWNDNGKIGLVNEHTPGLLYRTDFFSGLGWMLTKSLWKELFVKWPKSYWDDWIRQPDQRKGRACIRPEISRTRTFGKYGVSNGMYYEKHLKYIKLNEEFVPFSKMDLSYLMKDAYDTKFLKDVNDAPLATYQQLKDNDIQYEGTVKIVYHTKEDFKRTAKLLGLMDDFRSGVPRTAYRGVITFYFNGRTVYLAPNVNWMGYNLSWS
;
A
#
# COMPACT_ATOMS: atom_id res chain seq x y z
N MET A 1 54.65 56.32 18.85
CA MET A 1 54.09 54.95 18.71
C MET A 1 52.57 54.83 18.88
N ARG A 2 51.85 55.72 19.59
CA ARG A 2 50.38 55.65 19.73
C ARG A 2 49.59 56.07 18.47
N PHE A 3 50.10 57.00 17.68
CA PHE A 3 49.40 57.53 16.50
C PHE A 3 49.29 56.51 15.33
N MET A 4 50.32 55.69 15.11
CA MET A 4 50.29 54.68 14.03
C MET A 4 49.33 53.52 14.28
N ARG A 5 49.06 53.16 15.54
CA ARG A 5 48.13 52.06 15.87
C ARG A 5 46.67 52.45 15.55
N THR A 6 46.29 53.71 15.78
CA THR A 6 44.92 54.17 15.53
C THR A 6 44.62 54.22 14.03
N THR A 7 45.57 54.67 13.21
CA THR A 7 45.40 54.75 11.74
C THR A 7 45.26 53.37 11.11
N ILE A 8 46.01 52.37 11.58
CA ILE A 8 45.91 50.99 11.09
C ILE A 8 44.54 50.38 11.44
N ILE A 9 44.06 50.59 12.66
CA ILE A 9 42.73 50.08 13.09
C ILE A 9 41.61 50.71 12.25
N VAL A 10 41.66 52.01 11.99
CA VAL A 10 40.68 52.71 11.15
C VAL A 10 40.68 52.16 9.72
N PHE A 11 41.86 51.86 9.16
CA PHE A 11 41.96 51.28 7.82
C PHE A 11 41.36 49.86 7.74
N PHE A 12 41.60 49.02 8.75
CA PHE A 12 40.99 47.69 8.81
C PHE A 12 39.47 47.75 8.95
N ILE A 13 38.94 48.66 9.77
CA ILE A 13 37.48 48.85 9.92
C ILE A 13 36.87 49.34 8.61
N ALA A 14 37.50 50.30 7.93
CA ALA A 14 37.01 50.80 6.63
C ALA A 14 37.00 49.72 5.55
N SER A 15 38.06 48.89 5.49
CA SER A 15 38.15 47.74 4.58
C SER A 15 37.06 46.70 4.88
N TRP A 16 36.80 46.41 6.15
CA TRP A 16 35.73 45.48 6.55
C TRP A 16 34.33 45.99 6.19
N ILE A 17 34.08 47.30 6.38
CA ILE A 17 32.82 47.93 5.99
C ILE A 17 32.62 47.87 4.47
N LEU A 18 33.66 48.13 3.67
CA LEU A 18 33.60 48.02 2.21
C LEU A 18 33.33 46.58 1.75
N LEU A 19 33.98 45.60 2.38
CA LEU A 19 33.75 44.18 2.07
C LEU A 19 32.33 43.74 2.45
N PHE A 20 31.81 44.23 3.58
CA PHE A 20 30.44 43.95 4.03
C PHE A 20 29.39 44.58 3.10
N ILE A 21 29.61 45.83 2.67
CA ILE A 21 28.76 46.50 1.68
C ILE A 21 28.79 45.75 0.33
N TYR A 22 29.97 45.32 -0.12
CA TYR A 22 30.11 44.53 -1.34
C TYR A 22 29.34 43.20 -1.26
N LEU A 23 29.46 42.47 -0.14
CA LEU A 23 28.74 41.20 0.06
C LEU A 23 27.22 41.39 0.11
N ILE A 24 26.73 42.47 0.73
CA ILE A 24 25.29 42.77 0.77
C ILE A 24 24.76 43.15 -0.62
N LEU A 25 25.48 44.00 -1.36
CA LEU A 25 25.06 44.44 -2.69
C LEU A 25 25.11 43.28 -3.69
N PHE A 26 26.21 42.53 -3.72
CA PHE A 26 26.37 41.39 -4.63
C PHE A 26 25.41 40.24 -4.28
N GLY A 27 25.23 39.94 -2.98
CA GLY A 27 24.27 38.95 -2.52
C GLY A 27 22.82 39.30 -2.85
N ARG A 28 22.45 40.59 -2.83
CA ARG A 28 21.13 41.06 -3.29
C ARG A 28 20.96 40.94 -4.80
N ILE A 29 21.98 41.28 -5.59
CA ILE A 29 21.94 41.18 -7.06
C ILE A 29 21.75 39.73 -7.50
N VAL A 30 22.56 38.79 -6.99
CA VAL A 30 22.47 37.36 -7.32
C VAL A 30 21.13 36.74 -6.93
N LYS A 31 20.58 37.13 -5.76
CA LYS A 31 19.28 36.62 -5.30
C LYS A 31 18.11 37.17 -6.13
N THR A 32 18.22 38.40 -6.62
CA THR A 32 17.19 39.02 -7.47
C THR A 32 17.17 38.37 -8.86
N ASP A 33 18.35 38.10 -9.43
CA ASP A 33 18.48 37.49 -10.76
C ASP A 33 18.01 36.01 -10.75
N SER A 34 18.35 35.26 -9.70
CA SER A 34 17.87 33.89 -9.52
C SER A 34 16.36 33.80 -9.33
N ASN A 35 15.75 34.71 -8.56
CA ASN A 35 14.30 34.73 -8.36
C ASN A 35 13.55 35.10 -9.66
N ASN A 36 14.09 36.03 -10.45
CA ASN A 36 13.51 36.41 -11.73
C ASN A 36 13.56 35.24 -12.74
N LEU A 37 14.69 34.53 -12.81
CA LEU A 37 14.83 33.35 -13.67
C LEU A 37 13.88 32.21 -13.28
N VAL A 38 13.68 31.99 -11.97
CA VAL A 38 12.73 30.97 -11.47
C VAL A 38 11.29 31.38 -11.76
N ALA A 39 10.93 32.65 -11.59
CA ALA A 39 9.60 33.16 -11.91
C ALA A 39 9.30 33.08 -13.41
N GLU A 40 10.28 33.38 -14.26
CA GLU A 40 10.15 33.28 -15.71
C GLU A 40 9.96 31.81 -16.15
N LYS A 41 10.75 30.87 -15.60
CA LYS A 41 10.57 29.44 -15.85
C LYS A 41 9.22 28.90 -15.39
N LEU A 42 8.71 29.36 -14.24
CA LEU A 42 7.38 29.00 -13.75
C LEU A 42 6.28 29.51 -14.68
N LYS A 43 6.42 30.75 -15.18
CA LYS A 43 5.46 31.33 -16.12
C LYS A 43 5.44 30.61 -17.47
N THR A 44 6.61 30.19 -17.97
CA THR A 44 6.71 29.36 -19.17
C THR A 44 6.05 27.99 -18.96
N LEU A 45 6.33 27.33 -17.84
CA LEU A 45 5.72 26.05 -17.50
C LEU A 45 4.19 26.13 -17.36
N GLU A 46 3.67 27.19 -16.74
CA GLU A 46 2.23 27.43 -16.60
C GLU A 46 1.56 27.62 -17.97
N ASN A 47 2.21 28.35 -18.88
CA ASN A 47 1.75 28.51 -20.26
C ASN A 47 1.77 27.17 -21.03
N ASP A 48 2.82 26.37 -20.88
CA ASP A 48 2.93 25.06 -21.56
C ASP A 48 1.83 24.11 -21.09
N ILE A 49 1.58 24.06 -19.78
CA ILE A 49 0.48 23.28 -19.18
C ILE A 49 -0.87 23.78 -19.73
N TYR A 50 -1.09 25.10 -19.78
CA TYR A 50 -2.32 25.68 -20.31
C TYR A 50 -2.55 25.32 -21.78
N GLN A 51 -1.52 25.41 -22.62
CA GLN A 51 -1.59 25.01 -24.03
C GLN A 51 -1.90 23.53 -24.19
N GLN A 52 -1.29 22.67 -23.38
CA GLN A 52 -1.55 21.24 -23.40
C GLN A 52 -2.98 20.89 -22.97
N PHE A 53 -3.53 21.60 -21.98
CA PHE A 53 -4.94 21.48 -21.60
C PHE A 53 -5.89 21.88 -22.73
N GLN A 54 -5.61 22.98 -23.45
CA GLN A 54 -6.42 23.40 -24.58
C GLN A 54 -6.35 22.41 -25.75
N TRP A 55 -5.16 21.84 -26.01
CA TRP A 55 -4.98 20.81 -27.03
C TRP A 55 -5.76 19.53 -26.69
N ASN A 56 -5.67 19.06 -25.45
CA ASN A 56 -6.45 17.91 -24.97
C ASN A 56 -7.96 18.16 -25.07
N LYS A 57 -8.43 19.37 -24.74
CA LYS A 57 -9.85 19.74 -24.88
C LYS A 57 -10.32 19.70 -26.34
N LYS A 58 -9.50 20.18 -27.27
CA LYS A 58 -9.80 20.10 -28.71
C LYS A 58 -9.87 18.65 -29.18
N ILE A 59 -8.93 17.79 -28.78
CA ILE A 59 -8.96 16.36 -29.13
C ILE A 59 -10.21 15.67 -28.59
N ILE A 60 -10.58 15.89 -27.33
CA ILE A 60 -11.79 15.31 -26.73
C ILE A 60 -13.03 15.78 -27.49
N THR A 61 -13.06 17.04 -27.92
CA THR A 61 -14.18 17.57 -28.71
C THR A 61 -14.23 16.96 -30.11
N SER A 62 -13.09 16.79 -30.78
CA SER A 62 -13.00 16.10 -32.07
C SER A 62 -13.39 14.63 -31.99
N LEU A 63 -13.01 13.93 -30.91
CA LEU A 63 -13.42 12.54 -30.66
C LEU A 63 -14.92 12.41 -30.41
N LYS A 64 -15.51 13.34 -29.63
CA LYS A 64 -16.96 13.40 -29.43
C LYS A 64 -17.70 13.65 -30.73
N ASN A 65 -17.20 14.56 -31.57
CA ASN A 65 -17.83 14.85 -32.85
C ASN A 65 -17.68 13.69 -33.84
N ALA A 66 -16.54 12.97 -33.82
CA ALA A 66 -16.33 11.77 -34.62
C ALA A 66 -17.22 10.58 -34.18
N MET A 67 -17.60 10.52 -32.89
CA MET A 67 -18.59 9.56 -32.40
C MET A 67 -20.02 9.88 -32.84
N VAL A 68 -20.33 11.13 -33.18
CA VAL A 68 -21.66 11.58 -33.65
C VAL A 68 -21.87 11.32 -35.15
N THR A 69 -20.81 11.04 -35.92
CA THR A 69 -20.89 10.82 -37.38
C THR A 69 -21.11 9.36 -37.80
N ILE A 70 -21.46 8.46 -36.88
CA ILE A 70 -21.86 7.09 -37.21
C ILE A 70 -23.36 7.10 -37.53
N PRO A 71 -23.80 6.75 -38.76
CA PRO A 71 -25.21 6.73 -39.11
C PRO A 71 -25.97 5.68 -38.30
N SER A 72 -27.12 6.10 -37.77
CA SER A 72 -28.07 5.36 -36.95
C SER A 72 -28.59 4.06 -37.59
N ILE A 73 -28.31 2.94 -36.92
CA ILE A 73 -29.16 1.73 -36.96
C ILE A 73 -29.76 1.61 -35.55
N GLU A 74 -30.66 2.52 -35.22
CA GLU A 74 -31.54 2.44 -34.03
C GLU A 74 -32.93 2.25 -34.62
N GLU A 75 -33.57 1.09 -34.48
CA GLU A 75 -34.68 1.01 -33.51
C GLU A 75 -34.99 -0.41 -33.00
N ASN A 76 -34.18 -1.44 -33.30
CA ASN A 76 -34.43 -2.81 -32.81
C ASN A 76 -33.37 -3.39 -31.83
N VAL A 77 -32.37 -2.60 -31.42
CA VAL A 77 -31.29 -3.05 -30.51
C VAL A 77 -31.53 -2.63 -29.04
N ILE A 78 -32.47 -1.72 -28.80
CA ILE A 78 -32.68 -1.08 -27.47
C ILE A 78 -33.31 -2.04 -26.43
N ALA A 79 -33.76 -3.23 -26.83
CA ALA A 79 -34.32 -4.22 -25.92
C ALA A 79 -33.28 -5.22 -25.36
N GLU A 80 -32.12 -5.42 -26.00
CA GLU A 80 -31.12 -6.41 -25.57
C GLU A 80 -29.88 -5.81 -24.88
N GLU A 81 -29.63 -4.50 -25.02
CA GLU A 81 -28.45 -3.85 -24.43
C GLU A 81 -28.59 -3.38 -22.97
N LYS A 82 -29.73 -3.61 -22.31
CA LYS A 82 -29.88 -3.32 -20.86
C LYS A 82 -29.26 -4.38 -19.94
N GLN A 83 -28.49 -5.32 -20.47
CA GLN A 83 -27.81 -6.33 -19.65
C GLN A 83 -26.41 -6.73 -20.13
N SER A 84 -25.70 -5.85 -20.85
CA SER A 84 -24.23 -5.97 -20.95
C SER A 84 -23.62 -5.29 -19.74
N SER A 85 -23.48 -6.02 -18.63
CA SER A 85 -22.66 -5.58 -17.51
C SER A 85 -21.28 -5.21 -18.04
N LYS A 86 -20.85 -3.97 -17.82
CA LYS A 86 -19.48 -3.55 -18.13
C LYS A 86 -18.57 -4.49 -17.34
N LYS A 87 -17.93 -5.46 -18.01
CA LYS A 87 -17.17 -6.54 -17.36
C LYS A 87 -16.13 -5.90 -16.45
N THR A 88 -16.24 -6.13 -15.13
CA THR A 88 -15.38 -5.51 -14.12
C THR A 88 -13.94 -5.95 -14.30
N VAL A 89 -13.05 -5.02 -14.64
CA VAL A 89 -11.61 -5.27 -14.82
C VAL A 89 -10.86 -4.93 -13.53
N ILE A 90 -9.92 -5.80 -13.15
CA ILE A 90 -9.00 -5.62 -12.03
C ILE A 90 -7.58 -5.87 -12.56
N ALA A 91 -6.84 -4.79 -12.83
CA ALA A 91 -5.48 -4.94 -13.31
C ALA A 91 -4.55 -5.47 -12.21
N VAL A 92 -3.59 -6.31 -12.57
CA VAL A 92 -2.56 -6.78 -11.64
C VAL A 92 -1.26 -6.05 -11.95
N LEU A 93 -0.80 -5.22 -11.03
CA LEU A 93 0.46 -4.50 -11.12
C LEU A 93 1.54 -5.26 -10.34
N VAL A 94 2.48 -5.85 -11.07
CA VAL A 94 3.66 -6.50 -10.50
C VAL A 94 4.79 -5.47 -10.38
N ILE A 95 5.31 -5.27 -9.18
CA ILE A 95 6.47 -4.41 -8.91
C ILE A 95 7.74 -5.27 -8.92
N ALA A 96 8.60 -5.04 -9.89
CA ALA A 96 9.86 -5.77 -10.09
C ALA A 96 11.07 -4.83 -10.19
N CYS A 97 12.27 -5.36 -9.96
CA CYS A 97 13.51 -4.60 -10.04
C CYS A 97 14.61 -5.46 -10.68
N ASN A 98 15.39 -6.17 -9.86
CA ASN A 98 16.62 -6.86 -10.25
C ASN A 98 16.66 -8.33 -9.82
N ARG A 99 15.48 -8.96 -9.64
CA ARG A 99 15.38 -10.38 -9.27
C ARG A 99 14.79 -11.17 -10.42
N VAL A 100 15.58 -12.04 -11.06
CA VAL A 100 15.10 -12.96 -12.12
C VAL A 100 14.03 -13.93 -11.60
N THR A 101 13.97 -14.15 -10.27
CA THR A 101 12.94 -14.94 -9.61
C THR A 101 11.53 -14.36 -9.74
N VAL A 102 11.36 -13.16 -10.32
CA VAL A 102 10.04 -12.63 -10.73
C VAL A 102 9.26 -13.65 -11.58
N SER A 103 9.96 -14.52 -12.33
CA SER A 103 9.35 -15.63 -13.07
C SER A 103 8.47 -16.51 -12.19
N ARG A 104 8.91 -16.83 -10.96
CA ARG A 104 8.13 -17.64 -10.00
C ARG A 104 6.80 -16.99 -9.63
N CYS A 105 6.78 -15.66 -9.47
CA CYS A 105 5.56 -14.90 -9.20
C CYS A 105 4.66 -14.88 -10.45
N LEU A 106 5.23 -14.58 -11.62
CA LEU A 106 4.49 -14.52 -12.89
C LEU A 106 3.91 -15.88 -13.30
N ASP A 107 4.66 -16.98 -13.13
CA ASP A 107 4.19 -18.33 -13.43
C ASP A 107 2.93 -18.67 -12.63
N GLN A 108 2.89 -18.30 -11.33
CA GLN A 108 1.74 -18.54 -10.47
C GLN A 108 0.56 -17.61 -10.80
N LEU A 109 0.83 -16.32 -11.06
CA LEU A 109 -0.20 -15.39 -11.52
C LEU A 109 -0.86 -15.90 -12.81
N LEU A 110 -0.08 -16.34 -13.79
CA LEU A 110 -0.60 -16.86 -15.06
C LEU A 110 -1.33 -18.20 -14.89
N LYS A 111 -0.78 -19.10 -14.07
CA LYS A 111 -1.40 -20.39 -13.75
C LYS A 111 -2.80 -20.23 -13.15
N HIS A 112 -2.99 -19.24 -12.28
CA HIS A 112 -4.23 -19.03 -11.56
C HIS A 112 -5.15 -17.97 -12.19
N ARG A 113 -4.70 -17.27 -13.25
CA ARG A 113 -5.47 -16.21 -13.92
C ARG A 113 -6.66 -16.82 -14.70
N PRO A 114 -7.91 -16.48 -14.35
CA PRO A 114 -9.07 -17.06 -15.02
C PRO A 114 -9.33 -16.45 -16.41
N ASN A 115 -9.02 -15.16 -16.60
CA ASN A 115 -9.28 -14.44 -17.85
C ASN A 115 -8.30 -13.26 -17.99
N SER A 116 -7.64 -13.13 -19.15
CA SER A 116 -6.66 -12.08 -19.43
C SER A 116 -7.26 -10.68 -19.52
N ASP A 117 -8.49 -10.56 -20.04
CA ASP A 117 -9.15 -9.25 -20.23
C ASP A 117 -9.68 -8.71 -18.91
N GLN A 118 -10.09 -9.60 -18.01
CA GLN A 118 -10.54 -9.26 -16.67
C GLN A 118 -9.38 -8.94 -15.73
N PHE A 119 -8.25 -9.64 -15.90
CA PHE A 119 -7.05 -9.50 -15.08
C PHE A 119 -5.80 -9.28 -15.92
N PRO A 120 -5.68 -8.12 -16.60
CA PRO A 120 -4.48 -7.78 -17.33
C PRO A 120 -3.31 -7.64 -16.36
N ILE A 121 -2.17 -8.25 -16.68
CA ILE A 121 -0.96 -8.22 -15.86
C ILE A 121 0.00 -7.19 -16.43
N ILE A 122 0.38 -6.22 -15.60
CA ILE A 122 1.35 -5.18 -15.91
C ILE A 122 2.56 -5.41 -15.02
N VAL A 123 3.74 -5.57 -15.61
CA VAL A 123 4.99 -5.68 -14.86
C VAL A 123 5.71 -4.35 -14.96
N SER A 124 5.80 -3.65 -13.84
CA SER A 124 6.57 -2.42 -13.72
C SER A 124 7.96 -2.75 -13.20
N GLN A 125 8.97 -2.59 -14.06
CA GLN A 125 10.36 -2.87 -13.71
C GLN A 125 11.14 -1.59 -13.43
N ASP A 126 11.82 -1.54 -12.28
CA ASP A 126 12.85 -0.54 -11.95
C ASP A 126 14.27 -1.14 -12.09
N CYS A 127 15.30 -0.38 -11.73
CA CYS A 127 16.69 -0.81 -11.55
C CYS A 127 17.47 -1.13 -12.84
N GLY A 128 16.85 -1.04 -14.01
CA GLY A 128 17.50 -1.25 -15.30
C GLY A 128 18.19 -2.61 -15.46
N HIS A 129 17.74 -3.63 -14.74
CA HIS A 129 18.40 -4.93 -14.69
C HIS A 129 18.04 -5.78 -15.92
N GLN A 130 18.97 -5.93 -16.85
CA GLN A 130 18.71 -6.57 -18.16
C GLN A 130 18.23 -8.02 -18.02
N GLU A 131 18.85 -8.85 -17.17
CA GLU A 131 18.45 -10.26 -17.03
C GLU A 131 17.01 -10.42 -16.51
N THR A 132 16.58 -9.51 -15.63
CA THR A 132 15.19 -9.49 -15.14
C THR A 132 14.25 -9.04 -16.26
N MET A 133 14.65 -8.03 -17.05
CA MET A 133 13.89 -7.58 -18.21
C MET A 133 13.70 -8.71 -19.23
N ASP A 134 14.78 -9.40 -19.58
CA ASP A 134 14.77 -10.54 -20.50
C ASP A 134 13.90 -11.68 -19.98
N THR A 135 13.93 -11.91 -18.66
CA THR A 135 13.05 -12.90 -18.01
C THR A 135 11.58 -12.53 -18.15
N ILE A 136 11.22 -11.25 -17.96
CA ILE A 136 9.84 -10.77 -18.13
C ILE A 136 9.40 -10.82 -19.59
N MET A 137 10.28 -10.46 -20.53
CA MET A 137 9.97 -10.44 -21.97
C MET A 137 9.64 -11.83 -22.53
N LYS A 138 10.14 -12.92 -21.91
CA LYS A 138 9.79 -14.30 -22.29
C LYS A 138 8.30 -14.61 -22.18
N TYR A 139 7.54 -13.88 -21.36
CA TYR A 139 6.10 -14.07 -21.21
C TYR A 139 5.28 -13.47 -22.38
N GLY A 140 5.90 -12.69 -23.27
CA GLY A 140 5.29 -12.16 -24.47
C GLY A 140 4.01 -11.35 -24.17
N SER A 141 2.95 -11.59 -24.95
CA SER A 141 1.67 -10.90 -24.84
C SER A 141 0.87 -11.22 -23.57
N GLN A 142 1.32 -12.18 -22.75
CA GLN A 142 0.62 -12.51 -21.51
C GLN A 142 0.75 -11.42 -20.44
N VAL A 143 1.76 -10.56 -20.55
CA VAL A 143 2.05 -9.45 -19.64
C VAL A 143 2.39 -8.18 -20.42
N THR A 144 2.18 -7.02 -19.81
CA THR A 144 2.65 -5.73 -20.33
C THR A 144 3.83 -5.25 -19.49
N LEU A 145 5.03 -5.16 -20.08
CA LEU A 145 6.20 -4.61 -19.40
C LEU A 145 6.23 -3.08 -19.55
N ILE A 146 6.36 -2.36 -18.43
CA ILE A 146 6.65 -0.93 -18.38
C ILE A 146 7.91 -0.70 -17.54
N GLN A 147 8.75 0.26 -17.94
CA GLN A 147 10.03 0.50 -17.29
C GLN A 147 10.07 1.87 -16.65
N GLN A 148 10.44 1.92 -15.37
CA GLN A 148 10.61 3.17 -14.64
C GLN A 148 11.73 3.97 -15.35
N PRO A 149 11.45 5.20 -15.84
CA PRO A 149 12.38 5.91 -16.71
C PRO A 149 13.51 6.63 -15.96
N ASP A 150 13.26 7.07 -14.73
CA ASP A 150 14.21 7.77 -13.88
C ASP A 150 15.08 6.81 -13.05
N GLN A 151 16.16 6.34 -13.67
CA GLN A 151 17.19 5.52 -13.04
C GLN A 151 18.25 6.36 -12.29
N SER A 152 18.09 7.68 -12.21
CA SER A 152 19.04 8.56 -11.54
C SER A 152 19.13 8.25 -10.06
N ASP A 153 20.28 8.62 -9.49
CA ASP A 153 20.52 8.46 -8.07
C ASP A 153 19.70 9.47 -7.25
N ILE A 154 19.16 9.04 -6.11
CA ILE A 154 18.31 9.90 -5.29
C ILE A 154 19.15 10.62 -4.22
N GLU A 155 19.02 11.94 -4.11
CA GLU A 155 19.57 12.67 -2.98
C GLU A 155 18.80 12.33 -1.70
N VAL A 156 19.52 11.82 -0.70
CA VAL A 156 18.95 11.42 0.59
C VAL A 156 19.67 12.14 1.72
N PRO A 157 18.99 12.45 2.84
CA PRO A 157 19.63 13.06 4.00
C PRO A 157 20.84 12.25 4.47
N PRO A 158 21.91 12.89 5.00
CA PRO A 158 23.13 12.18 5.40
C PRO A 158 22.91 11.00 6.36
N LYS A 159 21.93 11.12 7.26
CA LYS A 159 21.55 10.09 8.23
C LYS A 159 20.83 8.88 7.61
N GLU A 160 20.31 9.02 6.39
CA GLU A 160 19.49 8.02 5.69
C GLU A 160 20.19 7.42 4.47
N LYS A 161 21.48 7.69 4.28
CA LYS A 161 22.28 7.13 3.16
C LYS A 161 22.16 5.61 3.03
N LYS A 162 22.07 4.89 4.15
CA LYS A 162 21.90 3.42 4.20
C LYS A 162 20.50 2.94 3.77
N PHE A 163 19.51 3.83 3.73
CA PHE A 163 18.11 3.53 3.43
C PHE A 163 17.67 4.02 2.06
N LYS A 164 18.63 4.34 1.19
CA LYS A 164 18.39 4.82 -0.18
C LYS A 164 17.44 3.95 -0.99
N GLY A 165 17.49 2.62 -0.79
CA GLY A 165 16.57 1.69 -1.46
C GLY A 165 15.09 2.02 -1.21
N TYR A 166 14.73 2.47 0.00
CA TYR A 166 13.34 2.83 0.32
C TYR A 166 12.86 4.07 -0.43
N PHE A 167 13.77 5.00 -0.77
CA PHE A 167 13.44 6.14 -1.61
C PHE A 167 13.21 5.72 -3.06
N LYS A 168 14.04 4.80 -3.59
CA LYS A 168 13.86 4.24 -4.93
C LYS A 168 12.54 3.47 -5.04
N ILE A 169 12.23 2.63 -4.04
CA ILE A 169 10.94 1.93 -3.96
C ILE A 169 9.77 2.91 -3.99
N ALA A 170 9.79 3.97 -3.17
CA ALA A 170 8.69 4.95 -3.17
C ALA A 170 8.56 5.66 -4.52
N ARG A 171 9.67 6.05 -5.15
CA ARG A 171 9.67 6.63 -6.51
C ARG A 171 9.06 5.66 -7.53
N HIS A 172 9.44 4.39 -7.48
CA HIS A 172 8.96 3.36 -8.40
C HIS A 172 7.46 3.10 -8.22
N TYR A 173 7.00 2.86 -6.99
CA TYR A 173 5.58 2.69 -6.69
C TYR A 173 4.73 3.86 -7.19
N GLY A 174 5.14 5.10 -6.91
CA GLY A 174 4.43 6.29 -7.34
C GLY A 174 4.32 6.40 -8.87
N TRP A 175 5.42 6.11 -9.58
CA TRP A 175 5.43 6.11 -11.04
C TRP A 175 4.55 4.98 -11.62
N ALA A 176 4.70 3.76 -11.11
CA ALA A 176 3.97 2.58 -11.58
C ALA A 176 2.46 2.73 -11.40
N LEU A 177 2.03 3.28 -10.26
CA LEU A 177 0.62 3.55 -9.98
C LEU A 177 0.08 4.68 -10.86
N ASN A 178 0.86 5.74 -11.12
CA ASN A 178 0.47 6.77 -12.08
C ASN A 178 0.29 6.19 -13.49
N GLN A 179 1.19 5.33 -13.96
CA GLN A 179 1.04 4.68 -15.25
C GLN A 179 -0.23 3.82 -15.28
N THR A 180 -0.47 3.03 -14.24
CA THR A 180 -1.59 2.09 -14.21
C THR A 180 -2.94 2.81 -14.12
N PHE A 181 -3.07 3.80 -13.24
CA PHE A 181 -4.33 4.50 -13.01
C PHE A 181 -4.61 5.63 -14.00
N PHE A 182 -3.58 6.36 -14.46
CA PHE A 182 -3.77 7.55 -15.29
C PHE A 182 -3.45 7.31 -16.76
N SER A 183 -2.35 6.63 -17.09
CA SER A 183 -1.99 6.36 -18.50
C SER A 183 -2.81 5.20 -19.07
N LEU A 184 -2.83 4.06 -18.37
CA LEU A 184 -3.56 2.85 -18.78
C LEU A 184 -5.05 2.90 -18.36
N ASN A 185 -5.41 3.88 -17.53
CA ASN A 185 -6.79 4.20 -17.17
C ASN A 185 -7.59 3.06 -16.50
N TYR A 186 -6.94 2.19 -15.74
CA TYR A 186 -7.64 1.20 -14.92
C TYR A 186 -8.29 1.83 -13.68
N ASP A 187 -9.40 1.27 -13.22
CA ASP A 187 -10.12 1.77 -12.04
C ASP A 187 -9.80 0.98 -10.76
N ASN A 188 -9.47 -0.31 -10.90
CA ASN A 188 -9.15 -1.22 -9.79
C ASN A 188 -7.83 -1.92 -10.09
N VAL A 189 -6.91 -1.91 -9.12
CA VAL A 189 -5.58 -2.49 -9.28
C VAL A 189 -5.24 -3.34 -8.07
N VAL A 190 -4.75 -4.55 -8.30
CA VAL A 190 -4.09 -5.39 -7.30
C VAL A 190 -2.59 -5.27 -7.47
N ILE A 191 -1.88 -4.88 -6.42
CA ILE A 191 -0.43 -4.74 -6.41
C ILE A 191 0.21 -5.99 -5.83
N VAL A 192 1.20 -6.53 -6.53
CA VAL A 192 1.97 -7.73 -6.18
C VAL A 192 3.45 -7.41 -6.30
N GLU A 193 4.26 -7.74 -5.28
CA GLU A 193 5.73 -7.64 -5.41
C GLU A 193 6.30 -8.90 -6.08
N ASP A 194 7.46 -8.77 -6.73
CA ASP A 194 8.12 -9.85 -7.49
C ASP A 194 8.57 -11.07 -6.65
N ASP A 195 8.45 -11.01 -5.32
CA ASP A 195 8.82 -12.09 -4.41
C ASP A 195 7.65 -12.78 -3.70
N LEU A 196 6.44 -12.67 -4.24
CA LEU A 196 5.24 -13.30 -3.70
C LEU A 196 4.85 -14.60 -4.45
N ASP A 197 4.61 -15.66 -3.68
CA ASP A 197 3.80 -16.81 -4.09
C ASP A 197 2.31 -16.44 -4.05
N ILE A 198 1.52 -17.04 -4.93
CA ILE A 198 0.11 -16.70 -5.17
C ILE A 198 -0.78 -17.93 -4.93
N ALA A 199 -1.84 -17.77 -4.13
CA ALA A 199 -2.77 -18.85 -3.84
C ALA A 199 -3.71 -19.17 -5.03
N PRO A 200 -4.29 -20.38 -5.10
CA PRO A 200 -5.16 -20.79 -6.20
C PRO A 200 -6.43 -19.94 -6.37
N ASP A 201 -6.92 -19.35 -5.28
CA ASP A 201 -8.12 -18.50 -5.23
C ASP A 201 -7.79 -16.99 -5.20
N PHE A 202 -6.55 -16.58 -5.48
CA PHE A 202 -6.13 -15.18 -5.39
C PHE A 202 -7.02 -14.23 -6.21
N PHE A 203 -7.29 -14.57 -7.48
CA PHE A 203 -8.15 -13.76 -8.35
C PHE A 203 -9.62 -13.78 -7.91
N GLU A 204 -10.10 -14.95 -7.48
CA GLU A 204 -11.46 -15.14 -6.96
C GLU A 204 -11.70 -14.32 -5.69
N TYR A 205 -10.70 -14.24 -4.81
CA TYR A 205 -10.70 -13.44 -3.59
C TYR A 205 -10.87 -11.94 -3.89
N PHE A 206 -10.07 -11.38 -4.80
CA PHE A 206 -10.18 -9.97 -5.18
C PHE A 206 -11.46 -9.67 -5.95
N LEU A 207 -11.91 -10.59 -6.80
CA LEU A 207 -13.18 -10.44 -7.52
C LEU A 207 -14.37 -10.39 -6.56
N GLY A 208 -14.43 -11.33 -5.60
CA GLY A 208 -15.52 -11.41 -4.63
C GLY A 208 -15.54 -10.24 -3.63
N THR A 209 -14.39 -9.68 -3.29
CA THR A 209 -14.28 -8.59 -2.31
C THR A 209 -14.32 -7.18 -2.92
N LEU A 210 -14.15 -7.03 -4.23
CA LEU A 210 -14.21 -5.73 -4.90
C LEU A 210 -15.54 -4.99 -4.67
N PRO A 211 -16.73 -5.63 -4.71
CA PRO A 211 -17.98 -4.95 -4.40
C PRO A 211 -18.00 -4.31 -3.00
N LEU A 212 -17.36 -4.92 -2.01
CA LEU A 212 -17.24 -4.34 -0.66
C LEU A 212 -16.38 -3.07 -0.70
N LEU A 213 -15.22 -3.15 -1.37
CA LEU A 213 -14.30 -2.01 -1.47
C LEU A 213 -14.91 -0.81 -2.21
N ILE A 214 -15.78 -1.05 -3.19
CA ILE A 214 -16.47 0.02 -3.93
C ILE A 214 -17.63 0.61 -3.12
N ASN A 215 -18.41 -0.23 -2.43
CA ASN A 215 -19.66 0.18 -1.80
C ASN A 215 -19.51 0.65 -0.34
N ASP A 216 -18.42 0.29 0.35
CA ASP A 216 -18.15 0.72 1.73
C ASP A 216 -17.01 1.76 1.77
N PRO A 217 -17.32 3.07 1.92
CA PRO A 217 -16.30 4.13 1.95
C PRO A 217 -15.40 4.08 3.20
N SER A 218 -15.75 3.27 4.19
CA SER A 218 -14.88 3.01 5.33
C SER A 218 -13.81 1.95 5.04
N LEU A 219 -13.88 1.29 3.87
CA LEU A 219 -12.81 0.48 3.33
C LEU A 219 -11.93 1.31 2.38
N TRP A 220 -10.65 0.97 2.35
CA TRP A 220 -9.69 1.58 1.42
C TRP A 220 -8.76 0.57 0.76
N CYS A 221 -8.71 -0.67 1.25
CA CYS A 221 -7.99 -1.73 0.56
C CYS A 221 -8.57 -3.11 0.86
N VAL A 222 -8.16 -4.09 0.05
CA VAL A 222 -8.27 -5.51 0.35
C VAL A 222 -6.85 -6.05 0.31
N SER A 223 -6.39 -6.75 1.34
CA SER A 223 -5.05 -7.37 1.38
C SER A 223 -5.17 -8.87 1.44
N ALA A 224 -4.37 -9.56 0.64
CA ALA A 224 -4.21 -11.01 0.64
C ALA A 224 -3.39 -11.52 1.84
N TRP A 225 -2.90 -10.64 2.72
CA TRP A 225 -1.95 -10.99 3.76
C TRP A 225 -2.58 -10.95 5.16
N ASN A 226 -2.33 -12.00 5.94
CA ASN A 226 -2.53 -12.02 7.38
C ASN A 226 -1.16 -11.92 8.08
N ASP A 227 -0.87 -10.78 8.73
CA ASP A 227 0.41 -10.59 9.45
C ASP A 227 0.65 -11.62 10.57
N ASN A 228 -0.41 -12.17 11.15
CA ASN A 228 -0.36 -13.25 12.15
C ASN A 228 -0.75 -14.62 11.56
N GLY A 229 -0.71 -14.77 10.24
CA GLY A 229 -1.17 -15.93 9.48
C GLY A 229 -0.26 -17.17 9.54
N LYS A 230 0.43 -17.41 10.65
CA LYS A 230 1.34 -18.55 10.79
C LYS A 230 0.56 -19.85 11.03
N ILE A 231 1.15 -20.99 10.67
CA ILE A 231 0.64 -22.30 11.09
C ILE A 231 0.50 -22.33 12.61
N GLY A 232 -0.64 -22.81 13.10
CA GLY A 232 -1.01 -22.81 14.53
C GLY A 232 -1.63 -21.51 15.03
N LEU A 233 -1.58 -20.42 14.25
CA LEU A 233 -2.23 -19.13 14.54
C LEU A 233 -3.44 -18.82 13.66
N VAL A 234 -3.76 -19.73 12.73
CA VAL A 234 -4.91 -19.64 11.83
C VAL A 234 -5.78 -20.89 11.94
N ASN A 235 -7.08 -20.73 11.73
CA ASN A 235 -8.01 -21.83 11.59
C ASN A 235 -7.99 -22.33 10.14
N GLU A 236 -7.29 -23.44 9.91
CA GLU A 236 -7.16 -24.04 8.58
C GLU A 236 -8.49 -24.59 8.03
N HIS A 237 -9.49 -24.83 8.89
CA HIS A 237 -10.80 -25.32 8.48
C HIS A 237 -11.76 -24.22 8.00
N THR A 238 -11.33 -22.96 8.07
CA THR A 238 -12.15 -21.81 7.64
C THR A 238 -11.40 -20.93 6.64
N PRO A 239 -10.94 -21.46 5.49
CA PRO A 239 -10.18 -20.69 4.51
C PRO A 239 -10.96 -19.49 3.95
N GLY A 240 -12.30 -19.57 3.93
CA GLY A 240 -13.19 -18.49 3.46
C GLY A 240 -13.49 -17.40 4.48
N LEU A 241 -13.01 -17.49 5.72
CA LEU A 241 -13.25 -16.48 6.74
C LEU A 241 -12.40 -15.22 6.49
N LEU A 242 -13.04 -14.06 6.50
CA LEU A 242 -12.43 -12.75 6.28
C LEU A 242 -12.71 -11.81 7.45
N TYR A 243 -11.90 -10.77 7.57
CA TYR A 243 -11.96 -9.79 8.65
C TYR A 243 -11.73 -8.38 8.13
N ARG A 244 -12.16 -7.41 8.93
CA ARG A 244 -11.68 -6.02 8.81
C ARG A 244 -10.39 -5.87 9.63
N THR A 245 -9.51 -4.98 9.20
CA THR A 245 -8.27 -4.62 9.91
C THR A 245 -7.97 -3.13 9.74
N ASP A 246 -7.62 -2.46 10.83
CA ASP A 246 -7.09 -1.09 10.82
C ASP A 246 -5.61 -1.05 10.40
N PHE A 247 -4.91 -2.19 10.49
CA PHE A 247 -3.52 -2.29 10.04
C PHE A 247 -3.46 -2.53 8.53
N PHE A 248 -2.74 -1.67 7.81
CA PHE A 248 -2.45 -1.87 6.39
C PHE A 248 -1.29 -2.87 6.21
N SER A 249 -1.63 -4.07 5.76
CA SER A 249 -0.70 -5.18 5.60
C SER A 249 0.10 -5.16 4.29
N GLY A 250 -0.46 -4.62 3.20
CA GLY A 250 0.17 -4.65 1.88
C GLY A 250 0.24 -6.07 1.30
N LEU A 251 1.41 -6.46 0.80
CA LEU A 251 1.79 -7.85 0.41
C LEU A 251 0.73 -8.58 -0.44
N GLY A 252 0.39 -8.02 -1.59
CA GLY A 252 -0.75 -8.47 -2.40
C GLY A 252 -2.02 -7.73 -2.00
N TRP A 253 -2.25 -6.54 -2.55
CA TRP A 253 -3.36 -5.70 -2.08
C TRP A 253 -4.04 -4.92 -3.20
N MET A 254 -5.34 -4.76 -3.09
CA MET A 254 -6.19 -4.05 -4.04
C MET A 254 -6.51 -2.64 -3.56
N LEU A 255 -6.45 -1.69 -4.49
CA LEU A 255 -6.91 -0.32 -4.30
C LEU A 255 -7.66 0.19 -5.53
N THR A 256 -8.43 1.27 -5.33
CA THR A 256 -9.16 1.94 -6.41
C THR A 256 -8.46 3.21 -6.87
N LYS A 257 -8.80 3.65 -8.08
CA LYS A 257 -8.34 4.91 -8.65
C LYS A 257 -8.72 6.12 -7.81
N SER A 258 -9.87 6.07 -7.14
CA SER A 258 -10.32 7.14 -6.25
C SER A 258 -9.37 7.33 -5.07
N LEU A 259 -8.92 6.23 -4.45
CA LEU A 259 -7.90 6.30 -3.40
C LEU A 259 -6.57 6.79 -3.97
N TRP A 260 -6.14 6.30 -5.14
CA TRP A 260 -4.90 6.77 -5.73
C TRP A 260 -4.90 8.28 -5.99
N LYS A 261 -6.04 8.83 -6.48
CA LYS A 261 -6.22 10.29 -6.62
C LYS A 261 -6.06 11.06 -5.31
N GLU A 262 -6.39 10.46 -4.17
CA GLU A 262 -6.15 11.06 -2.86
C GLU A 262 -4.67 11.00 -2.46
N LEU A 263 -3.99 9.88 -2.73
CA LEU A 263 -2.64 9.62 -2.24
C LEU A 263 -1.55 10.26 -3.12
N PHE A 264 -1.72 10.27 -4.45
CA PHE A 264 -0.64 10.66 -5.37
C PHE A 264 -0.15 12.10 -5.17
N VAL A 265 -1.06 13.03 -4.81
CA VAL A 265 -0.72 14.46 -4.60
C VAL A 265 0.20 14.68 -3.40
N LYS A 266 0.25 13.72 -2.48
CA LYS A 266 1.00 13.77 -1.23
C LYS A 266 1.92 12.56 -1.06
N TRP A 267 2.21 11.86 -2.15
CA TRP A 267 3.00 10.63 -2.13
C TRP A 267 4.38 10.87 -1.49
N PRO A 268 4.82 10.02 -0.55
CA PRO A 268 6.02 10.27 0.23
C PRO A 268 7.28 10.00 -0.60
N LYS A 269 8.40 10.58 -0.16
CA LYS A 269 9.71 10.35 -0.79
C LYS A 269 10.31 8.98 -0.48
N SER A 270 9.87 8.33 0.61
CA SER A 270 10.39 7.05 1.11
C SER A 270 9.36 6.40 2.05
N TYR A 271 9.62 5.15 2.45
CA TYR A 271 8.84 4.41 3.47
C TYR A 271 7.32 4.48 3.22
N TRP A 272 6.92 4.25 1.97
CA TRP A 272 5.56 4.50 1.50
C TRP A 272 4.51 3.71 2.29
N ASP A 273 4.85 2.50 2.73
CA ASP A 273 3.98 1.60 3.47
C ASP A 273 3.83 2.03 4.93
N ASP A 274 4.89 2.51 5.58
CA ASP A 274 4.77 3.12 6.91
C ASP A 274 4.06 4.48 6.87
N TRP A 275 4.28 5.27 5.81
CA TRP A 275 3.55 6.50 5.57
C TRP A 275 2.06 6.26 5.37
N ILE A 276 1.66 5.25 4.58
CA ILE A 276 0.24 4.99 4.34
C ILE A 276 -0.46 4.58 5.64
N ARG A 277 0.22 3.87 6.54
CA ARG A 277 -0.30 3.46 7.86
C ARG A 277 -0.58 4.64 8.80
N GLN A 278 -0.06 5.84 8.53
CA GLN A 278 -0.30 7.02 9.36
C GLN A 278 -1.78 7.45 9.32
N PRO A 279 -2.30 8.03 10.41
CA PRO A 279 -3.71 8.42 10.51
C PRO A 279 -4.14 9.44 9.44
N ASP A 280 -3.24 10.32 9.00
CA ASP A 280 -3.53 11.36 7.98
C ASP A 280 -3.84 10.77 6.59
N GLN A 281 -3.30 9.57 6.32
CA GLN A 281 -3.54 8.79 5.11
C GLN A 281 -4.68 7.81 5.34
N ARG A 282 -4.62 7.02 6.42
CA ARG A 282 -5.61 5.98 6.72
C ARG A 282 -7.00 6.56 6.98
N LYS A 283 -7.11 7.72 7.64
CA LYS A 283 -8.37 8.41 7.97
C LYS A 283 -9.42 7.51 8.64
N GLY A 284 -8.97 6.61 9.51
CA GLY A 284 -9.85 5.65 10.20
C GLY A 284 -10.48 4.57 9.30
N ARG A 285 -10.05 4.45 8.04
CA ARG A 285 -10.49 3.38 7.13
C ARG A 285 -9.78 2.07 7.46
N ALA A 286 -10.43 0.96 7.10
CA ALA A 286 -9.97 -0.40 7.32
C ALA A 286 -9.74 -1.13 5.99
N CYS A 287 -8.96 -2.19 6.02
CA CYS A 287 -8.88 -3.13 4.90
C CYS A 287 -9.61 -4.42 5.21
N ILE A 288 -9.98 -5.17 4.17
CA ILE A 288 -10.32 -6.58 4.31
C ILE A 288 -9.03 -7.40 4.31
N ARG A 289 -8.94 -8.39 5.20
CA ARG A 289 -7.86 -9.39 5.25
C ARG A 289 -8.43 -10.80 5.46
N PRO A 290 -7.76 -11.86 5.01
CA PRO A 290 -8.23 -13.23 5.21
C PRO A 290 -7.78 -13.86 6.54
N GLU A 291 -8.41 -14.98 6.91
CA GLU A 291 -7.89 -15.90 7.93
C GLU A 291 -6.57 -16.54 7.45
N ILE A 292 -6.57 -17.13 6.26
CA ILE A 292 -5.39 -17.74 5.63
C ILE A 292 -4.93 -16.86 4.45
N SER A 293 -3.65 -16.51 4.41
CA SER A 293 -3.11 -15.60 3.40
C SER A 293 -3.24 -16.16 1.99
N ARG A 294 -3.54 -15.29 1.01
CA ARG A 294 -3.57 -15.57 -0.42
C ARG A 294 -2.23 -15.27 -1.11
N THR A 295 -1.29 -14.77 -0.34
CA THR A 295 0.11 -14.54 -0.74
C THR A 295 1.07 -15.02 0.34
N ARG A 296 2.27 -15.41 -0.07
CA ARG A 296 3.40 -15.73 0.83
C ARG A 296 4.68 -15.21 0.21
N THR A 297 5.54 -14.51 0.95
CA THR A 297 6.82 -14.06 0.39
C THR A 297 7.87 -15.18 0.41
N PHE A 298 8.64 -15.30 -0.67
CA PHE A 298 9.87 -16.08 -0.74
C PHE A 298 11.13 -15.18 -0.79
N GLY A 299 10.95 -13.87 -0.65
CA GLY A 299 12.00 -12.85 -0.75
C GLY A 299 12.88 -12.75 0.48
N LYS A 300 13.79 -13.71 0.67
CA LYS A 300 14.77 -13.67 1.77
C LYS A 300 15.71 -12.46 1.68
N TYR A 301 16.15 -12.13 0.47
CA TYR A 301 17.05 -11.02 0.19
C TYR A 301 16.29 -9.88 -0.49
N GLY A 302 16.40 -8.69 0.08
CA GLY A 302 15.74 -7.47 -0.38
C GLY A 302 16.30 -6.25 0.35
N VAL A 303 15.68 -5.08 0.13
CA VAL A 303 16.16 -3.79 0.66
C VAL A 303 16.24 -3.76 2.21
N SER A 304 15.48 -4.61 2.89
CA SER A 304 15.44 -4.70 4.36
C SER A 304 16.47 -5.67 4.98
N ASN A 305 17.33 -6.30 4.17
CA ASN A 305 18.30 -7.32 4.61
C ASN A 305 17.68 -8.50 5.39
N GLY A 306 16.41 -8.83 5.14
CA GLY A 306 15.77 -10.05 5.65
C GLY A 306 15.46 -10.06 7.16
N MET A 307 15.60 -8.94 7.88
CA MET A 307 15.44 -8.89 9.36
C MET A 307 14.09 -9.44 9.86
N TYR A 308 13.00 -9.24 9.11
CA TYR A 308 11.66 -9.74 9.45
C TYR A 308 11.33 -11.08 8.77
N TYR A 309 12.02 -11.43 7.68
CA TYR A 309 11.75 -12.64 6.91
C TYR A 309 11.96 -13.89 7.75
N GLU A 310 13.11 -13.98 8.42
CA GLU A 310 13.50 -15.17 9.18
C GLU A 310 12.68 -15.39 10.46
N LYS A 311 12.11 -14.33 11.03
CA LYS A 311 11.35 -14.38 12.28
C LYS A 311 9.85 -14.53 12.08
N HIS A 312 9.29 -13.91 11.03
CA HIS A 312 7.85 -13.81 10.85
C HIS A 312 7.40 -14.23 9.44
N LEU A 313 7.90 -13.57 8.39
CA LEU A 313 7.26 -13.64 7.06
C LEU A 313 7.31 -15.03 6.42
N LYS A 314 8.41 -15.78 6.59
CA LYS A 314 8.56 -17.12 6.00
C LYS A 314 7.59 -18.16 6.56
N TYR A 315 7.00 -17.90 7.74
CA TYR A 315 6.12 -18.83 8.44
C TYR A 315 4.63 -18.62 8.11
N ILE A 316 4.31 -17.61 7.32
CA ILE A 316 2.93 -17.33 6.92
C ILE A 316 2.44 -18.44 5.99
N LYS A 317 1.28 -19.01 6.33
CA LYS A 317 0.63 -20.08 5.57
C LYS A 317 0.02 -19.49 4.30
N LEU A 318 0.40 -20.06 3.16
CA LEU A 318 -0.29 -19.82 1.90
C LEU A 318 -1.52 -20.72 1.83
N ASN A 319 -2.65 -20.16 1.43
CA ASN A 319 -3.85 -20.93 1.17
C ASN A 319 -3.67 -21.85 -0.06
N GLU A 320 -4.10 -23.10 0.06
CA GLU A 320 -4.05 -24.10 -1.03
C GLU A 320 -5.45 -24.54 -1.48
N GLU A 321 -6.50 -24.14 -0.75
CA GLU A 321 -7.90 -24.52 -1.03
C GLU A 321 -8.64 -23.45 -1.81
N PHE A 322 -9.32 -23.81 -2.90
CA PHE A 322 -10.07 -22.84 -3.68
C PHE A 322 -11.38 -22.45 -2.98
N VAL A 323 -11.56 -21.16 -2.65
CA VAL A 323 -12.78 -20.63 -2.06
C VAL A 323 -13.53 -19.75 -3.07
N PRO A 324 -14.80 -20.04 -3.42
CA PRO A 324 -15.57 -19.29 -4.41
C PRO A 324 -16.17 -17.99 -3.83
N PHE A 325 -15.33 -17.04 -3.44
CA PHE A 325 -15.73 -15.78 -2.79
C PHE A 325 -16.79 -14.97 -3.54
N SER A 326 -16.77 -14.97 -4.88
CA SER A 326 -17.76 -14.27 -5.71
C SER A 326 -19.18 -14.85 -5.59
N LYS A 327 -19.30 -16.07 -5.05
CA LYS A 327 -20.57 -16.76 -4.81
C LYS A 327 -20.99 -16.75 -3.34
N MET A 328 -20.16 -16.21 -2.45
CA MET A 328 -20.43 -16.16 -1.02
C MET A 328 -21.16 -14.86 -0.65
N ASP A 329 -21.97 -14.92 0.41
CA ASP A 329 -22.45 -13.70 1.05
C ASP A 329 -21.36 -13.11 1.94
N LEU A 330 -20.77 -12.01 1.48
CA LEU A 330 -19.74 -11.26 2.20
C LEU A 330 -20.29 -10.00 2.88
N SER A 331 -21.62 -9.81 2.93
CA SER A 331 -22.27 -8.63 3.51
C SER A 331 -21.94 -8.42 4.99
N TYR A 332 -21.57 -9.48 5.71
CA TYR A 332 -21.12 -9.41 7.10
C TYR A 332 -19.86 -8.53 7.30
N LEU A 333 -19.11 -8.24 6.23
CA LEU A 333 -17.92 -7.38 6.25
C LEU A 333 -18.22 -5.89 6.07
N MET A 334 -19.45 -5.52 5.71
CA MET A 334 -19.88 -4.12 5.67
C MET A 334 -19.78 -3.53 7.07
N LYS A 335 -19.24 -2.31 7.19
CA LYS A 335 -18.86 -1.74 8.49
C LYS A 335 -19.93 -1.86 9.57
N ASP A 336 -21.18 -1.48 9.29
CA ASP A 336 -22.22 -1.44 10.32
C ASP A 336 -22.60 -2.85 10.82
N ALA A 337 -22.67 -3.82 9.90
CA ALA A 337 -22.90 -5.22 10.24
C ALA A 337 -21.72 -5.80 11.01
N TYR A 338 -20.50 -5.53 10.54
CA TYR A 338 -19.27 -6.03 11.13
C TYR A 338 -19.05 -5.45 12.53
N ASP A 339 -19.16 -4.14 12.71
CA ASP A 339 -18.96 -3.47 14.00
C ASP A 339 -19.96 -3.99 15.04
N THR A 340 -21.24 -4.09 14.68
CA THR A 340 -22.29 -4.57 15.58
C THR A 340 -22.01 -5.98 16.06
N LYS A 341 -21.72 -6.89 15.13
CA LYS A 341 -21.46 -8.30 15.46
C LYS A 341 -20.12 -8.46 16.20
N PHE A 342 -19.05 -7.90 15.66
CA PHE A 342 -17.69 -8.06 16.18
C PHE A 342 -17.55 -7.50 17.60
N LEU A 343 -18.11 -6.33 17.88
CA LEU A 343 -18.04 -5.75 19.23
C LEU A 343 -18.85 -6.56 20.23
N LYS A 344 -20.03 -7.06 19.82
CA LYS A 344 -20.81 -7.96 20.65
C LYS A 344 -20.02 -9.24 20.96
N ASP A 345 -19.47 -9.89 19.94
CA ASP A 345 -18.69 -11.13 20.09
C ASP A 345 -17.46 -10.93 21.01
N VAL A 346 -16.73 -9.81 20.87
CA VAL A 346 -15.58 -9.48 21.73
C VAL A 346 -16.00 -9.15 23.16
N ASN A 347 -17.12 -8.44 23.36
CA ASN A 347 -17.60 -8.10 24.69
C ASN A 347 -18.13 -9.31 25.44
N ASP A 348 -18.82 -10.22 24.75
CA ASP A 348 -19.43 -11.41 25.32
C ASP A 348 -18.40 -12.54 25.54
N ALA A 349 -17.26 -12.52 24.84
CA ALA A 349 -16.23 -13.54 25.00
C ALA A 349 -15.69 -13.60 26.45
N PRO A 350 -15.65 -14.78 27.09
CA PRO A 350 -15.13 -14.96 28.44
C PRO A 350 -13.63 -14.67 28.51
N LEU A 351 -13.20 -14.19 29.68
CA LEU A 351 -11.80 -13.92 29.96
C LEU A 351 -11.02 -15.22 30.11
N ALA A 352 -9.84 -15.26 29.50
CA ALA A 352 -8.86 -16.33 29.66
C ALA A 352 -7.48 -15.74 29.94
N THR A 353 -6.61 -16.54 30.56
CA THR A 353 -5.18 -16.25 30.69
C THR A 353 -4.39 -17.00 29.62
N TYR A 354 -3.17 -16.53 29.35
CA TYR A 354 -2.24 -17.26 28.48
C TYR A 354 -1.97 -18.69 28.98
N GLN A 355 -1.85 -18.88 30.30
CA GLN A 355 -1.55 -20.20 30.86
C GLN A 355 -2.70 -21.19 30.61
N GLN A 356 -3.95 -20.75 30.82
CA GLN A 356 -5.13 -21.57 30.52
C GLN A 356 -5.22 -21.95 29.04
N LEU A 357 -4.90 -21.02 28.12
CA LEU A 357 -4.84 -21.32 26.68
C LEU A 357 -3.75 -22.34 26.35
N LYS A 358 -2.57 -22.19 26.95
CA LYS A 358 -1.42 -23.04 26.71
C LYS A 358 -1.66 -24.47 27.20
N ASP A 359 -2.24 -24.61 28.38
CA ASP A 359 -2.54 -25.91 29.01
C ASP A 359 -3.83 -26.53 28.51
N ASN A 360 -4.57 -25.82 27.64
CA ASN A 360 -5.91 -26.18 27.17
C ASN A 360 -6.92 -26.37 28.33
N ASP A 361 -6.76 -25.60 29.40
CA ASP A 361 -7.64 -25.56 30.58
C ASP A 361 -8.61 -24.38 30.47
N ILE A 362 -9.53 -24.48 29.51
CA ILE A 362 -10.59 -23.51 29.30
C ILE A 362 -11.93 -24.20 29.50
N GLN A 363 -12.67 -23.78 30.53
CA GLN A 363 -13.95 -24.36 30.94
C GLN A 363 -15.15 -23.91 30.08
N TYR A 364 -14.91 -23.07 29.07
CA TYR A 364 -15.94 -22.50 28.19
C TYR A 364 -15.72 -22.95 26.75
N GLU A 365 -16.83 -23.28 26.09
CA GLU A 365 -16.85 -23.54 24.65
C GLU A 365 -16.68 -22.25 23.84
N GLY A 366 -16.10 -22.37 22.65
CA GLY A 366 -16.00 -21.27 21.68
C GLY A 366 -14.90 -20.25 21.97
N THR A 367 -15.14 -18.98 21.60
CA THR A 367 -14.12 -17.93 21.58
C THR A 367 -13.87 -17.35 22.96
N VAL A 368 -12.60 -17.05 23.28
CA VAL A 368 -12.19 -16.37 24.52
C VAL A 368 -11.45 -15.08 24.23
N LYS A 369 -11.26 -14.24 25.25
CA LYS A 369 -10.43 -13.04 25.15
C LYS A 369 -9.38 -12.94 26.25
N ILE A 370 -8.20 -12.45 25.88
CA ILE A 370 -7.18 -11.92 26.78
C ILE A 370 -7.22 -10.40 26.68
N VAL A 371 -7.30 -9.71 27.82
CA VAL A 371 -7.33 -8.25 27.86
C VAL A 371 -5.93 -7.71 28.11
N TYR A 372 -5.52 -6.69 27.33
CA TYR A 372 -4.31 -5.92 27.60
C TYR A 372 -4.64 -4.49 28.02
N HIS A 373 -3.83 -3.93 28.92
CA HIS A 373 -4.06 -2.60 29.49
C HIS A 373 -3.04 -1.55 29.02
N THR A 374 -1.80 -1.98 28.75
CA THR A 374 -0.70 -1.09 28.37
C THR A 374 0.04 -1.62 27.16
N LYS A 375 0.91 -0.78 26.59
CA LYS A 375 1.79 -1.16 25.47
C LYS A 375 2.70 -2.33 25.84
N GLU A 376 3.28 -2.28 27.04
CA GLU A 376 4.22 -3.28 27.54
C GLU A 376 3.51 -4.61 27.81
N ASP A 377 2.28 -4.54 28.33
CA ASP A 377 1.42 -5.70 28.53
C ASP A 377 1.03 -6.36 27.20
N PHE A 378 0.62 -5.56 26.22
CA PHE A 378 0.38 -6.04 24.86
C PHE A 378 1.63 -6.74 24.29
N LYS A 379 2.80 -6.07 24.32
CA LYS A 379 4.05 -6.60 23.74
C LYS A 379 4.44 -7.93 24.37
N ARG A 380 4.38 -8.02 25.70
CA ARG A 380 4.68 -9.25 26.44
C ARG A 380 3.69 -10.37 26.06
N THR A 381 2.41 -10.08 26.05
CA THR A 381 1.35 -11.07 25.78
C THR A 381 1.39 -11.54 24.33
N ALA A 382 1.53 -10.63 23.36
CA ALA A 382 1.69 -10.96 21.95
C ALA A 382 2.90 -11.86 21.72
N LYS A 383 4.04 -11.56 22.36
CA LYS A 383 5.25 -12.38 22.27
C LYS A 383 5.06 -13.79 22.84
N LEU A 384 4.36 -13.94 23.98
CA LEU A 384 4.03 -15.24 24.54
C LEU A 384 3.14 -16.08 23.60
N LEU A 385 2.22 -15.43 22.90
CA LEU A 385 1.31 -16.04 21.94
C LEU A 385 1.93 -16.25 20.54
N GLY A 386 3.17 -15.82 20.30
CA GLY A 386 3.83 -15.93 18.99
C GLY A 386 3.33 -14.95 17.92
N LEU A 387 2.52 -13.97 18.33
CA LEU A 387 2.00 -12.88 17.50
C LEU A 387 3.09 -11.84 17.21
N MET A 388 2.86 -10.99 16.20
CA MET A 388 3.66 -9.79 16.01
C MET A 388 3.35 -8.75 17.09
N ASP A 389 4.39 -8.21 17.72
CA ASP A 389 4.31 -7.30 18.87
C ASP A 389 4.66 -5.84 18.51
N ASP A 390 4.90 -5.53 17.24
CA ASP A 390 5.18 -4.19 16.75
C ASP A 390 3.91 -3.38 16.47
N PHE A 391 4.07 -2.06 16.55
CA PHE A 391 3.02 -1.10 16.23
C PHE A 391 3.45 -0.25 15.04
N ARG A 392 2.45 0.23 14.28
CA ARG A 392 2.62 1.33 13.32
C ARG A 392 1.56 2.38 13.59
N SER A 393 1.99 3.59 13.97
CA SER A 393 1.10 4.68 14.37
C SER A 393 0.10 4.24 15.45
N GLY A 394 0.57 3.47 16.45
CA GLY A 394 -0.25 2.92 17.51
C GLY A 394 -1.13 1.72 17.15
N VAL A 395 -1.16 1.30 15.89
CA VAL A 395 -1.98 0.17 15.42
C VAL A 395 -1.16 -1.12 15.46
N PRO A 396 -1.59 -2.16 16.22
CA PRO A 396 -0.99 -3.48 16.16
C PRO A 396 -1.35 -4.21 14.86
N ARG A 397 -0.50 -5.15 14.47
CA ARG A 397 -0.69 -6.02 13.29
C ARG A 397 -2.03 -6.75 13.33
N THR A 398 -2.75 -6.80 12.22
CA THR A 398 -4.10 -7.40 12.06
C THR A 398 -5.22 -6.83 12.93
N ALA A 399 -4.94 -5.80 13.73
CA ALA A 399 -5.91 -5.32 14.71
C ALA A 399 -7.09 -4.62 14.05
N TYR A 400 -8.29 -4.81 14.60
CA TYR A 400 -9.46 -3.98 14.31
C TYR A 400 -10.01 -3.43 15.62
N ARG A 401 -10.07 -2.10 15.75
CA ARG A 401 -10.41 -1.40 17.00
C ARG A 401 -9.56 -1.87 18.19
N GLY A 402 -8.28 -2.11 17.92
CA GLY A 402 -7.30 -2.62 18.89
C GLY A 402 -7.35 -4.13 19.15
N VAL A 403 -8.34 -4.86 18.63
CA VAL A 403 -8.48 -6.30 18.87
C VAL A 403 -7.72 -7.11 17.81
N ILE A 404 -6.84 -8.01 18.24
CA ILE A 404 -6.22 -9.02 17.38
C ILE A 404 -7.05 -10.31 17.48
N THR A 405 -7.53 -10.79 16.35
CA THR A 405 -8.21 -12.09 16.26
C THR A 405 -7.28 -13.11 15.64
N PHE A 406 -7.04 -14.22 16.34
CA PHE A 406 -6.17 -15.30 15.91
C PHE A 406 -6.70 -16.64 16.41
N TYR A 407 -6.21 -17.73 15.84
CA TYR A 407 -6.49 -19.09 16.31
C TYR A 407 -5.38 -19.56 17.25
N PHE A 408 -5.68 -20.34 18.27
CA PHE A 408 -4.66 -20.90 19.15
C PHE A 408 -5.20 -22.18 19.78
N ASN A 409 -4.46 -23.29 19.69
CA ASN A 409 -4.83 -24.57 20.29
C ASN A 409 -6.30 -24.99 20.04
N GLY A 410 -6.79 -24.86 18.80
CA GLY A 410 -8.14 -25.33 18.46
C GLY A 410 -9.27 -24.33 18.71
N ARG A 411 -8.97 -23.06 19.06
CA ARG A 411 -9.99 -22.05 19.34
C ARG A 411 -9.62 -20.67 18.82
N THR A 412 -10.63 -19.87 18.51
CA THR A 412 -10.47 -18.44 18.26
C THR A 412 -10.20 -17.71 19.57
N VAL A 413 -9.28 -16.76 19.53
CA VAL A 413 -8.87 -15.93 20.66
C VAL A 413 -8.83 -14.47 20.24
N TYR A 414 -9.36 -13.60 21.09
CA TYR A 414 -9.21 -12.15 20.99
C TYR A 414 -8.12 -11.67 21.94
N LEU A 415 -7.07 -11.03 21.44
CA LEU A 415 -6.23 -10.17 22.26
C LEU A 415 -6.78 -8.74 22.14
N ALA A 416 -7.52 -8.30 23.15
CA ALA A 416 -8.36 -7.11 23.10
C ALA A 416 -7.89 -6.03 24.10
N PRO A 417 -8.05 -4.74 23.79
CA PRO A 417 -7.80 -3.69 24.77
C PRO A 417 -8.85 -3.76 25.88
N ASN A 418 -8.58 -3.07 26.98
CA ASN A 418 -9.57 -2.91 28.05
C ASN A 418 -10.81 -2.11 27.60
N VAL A 419 -11.88 -2.19 28.40
CA VAL A 419 -13.17 -1.53 28.12
C VAL A 419 -13.11 0.00 27.97
N ASN A 420 -12.01 0.63 28.42
CA ASN A 420 -11.78 2.08 28.33
C ASN A 420 -10.99 2.48 27.07
N TRP A 421 -10.98 1.65 26.02
CA TRP A 421 -10.28 1.96 24.78
C TRP A 421 -10.91 3.16 24.08
N MET A 422 -10.12 4.23 23.87
CA MET A 422 -10.56 5.50 23.27
C MET A 422 -10.04 5.71 21.83
N GLY A 423 -9.42 4.70 21.23
CA GLY A 423 -8.72 4.83 19.96
C GLY A 423 -7.24 4.45 20.06
N TYR A 424 -6.56 4.51 18.92
CA TYR A 424 -5.13 4.21 18.84
C TYR A 424 -4.28 5.33 19.46
N ASN A 425 -3.34 4.94 20.33
CA ASN A 425 -2.38 5.86 20.91
C ASN A 425 -1.14 5.95 20.01
N LEU A 426 -0.94 7.09 19.34
CA LEU A 426 0.16 7.28 18.38
C LEU A 426 1.56 7.19 19.01
N SER A 427 1.68 7.31 20.34
CA SER A 427 2.95 7.11 21.06
C SER A 427 3.34 5.64 21.22
N TRP A 428 2.47 4.69 20.83
CA TRP A 428 2.78 3.28 20.83
C TRP A 428 3.53 2.89 19.55
N SER A 429 4.85 2.69 19.71
CA SER A 429 5.80 2.22 18.71
C SER A 429 6.47 0.92 19.12
#